data_AF-K2AD04-F1
#
_entry.id   AF-K2AD04-F1
#
_cell.length_a   1.000
_cell.length_b   1.000
_cell.length_c   1.000
_cell.angle_alpha   90.00
_cell.angle_beta   90.00
_cell.angle_gamma   90.00
#
_symmetry.space_group_name_H-M   'P 1'
#
loop_
_entity.id
_entity.type
_entity.pdbx_description
1 polymer ?
#
loop_
_entity_poly.entity_id
_entity_poly.type
_entity_poly.pdbx_seq_one_letter_code
_entity_poly.pdbx_strand_id
1 'polypeptide(L)'
;MPNAITTNAITNGLHAFALFIYFTGALFHFLKKDAHFPLLVVLAFFVLFILKILGVYVHYSTSHLDIPFAWIAISLLAVLLNYVVIQALDMPDTARVICLFLSLLFSYLFIINTEEGNFLYAYIALSIMLVYLIAAYYSTSLLRVGFLMTVISNVAWMLARQIENHLLGHEISPFYRYDNDVYHLLLIISTFIIYKATLQTGWKNKKST
;
A
#
# COMPACT_ATOMS: atom_id res chain seq x y z
N MET A 1 -5.52 -29.01 -4.53
CA MET A 1 -5.29 -27.80 -5.35
C MET A 1 -5.05 -26.62 -4.42
N PRO A 2 -4.16 -25.66 -4.75
CA PRO A 2 -4.03 -24.45 -3.95
C PRO A 2 -5.36 -23.70 -3.94
N ASN A 3 -5.85 -23.37 -2.74
CA ASN A 3 -7.03 -22.53 -2.54
C ASN A 3 -6.65 -21.05 -2.54
N ALA A 4 -7.64 -20.15 -2.54
CA ALA A 4 -7.38 -18.70 -2.60
C ALA A 4 -6.54 -18.18 -1.42
N ILE A 5 -6.61 -18.81 -0.24
CA ILE A 5 -5.76 -18.43 0.91
C ILE A 5 -4.28 -18.69 0.59
N THR A 6 -4.00 -19.86 0.02
CA THR A 6 -2.63 -20.26 -0.33
C THR A 6 -2.09 -19.40 -1.48
N THR A 7 -2.89 -19.16 -2.52
CA THR A 7 -2.46 -18.29 -3.63
C THR A 7 -2.25 -16.86 -3.16
N ASN A 8 -3.15 -16.32 -2.34
CA ASN A 8 -3.04 -14.99 -1.77
C ASN A 8 -1.74 -14.82 -0.96
N ALA A 9 -1.40 -15.78 -0.10
CA ALA A 9 -0.14 -15.75 0.63
C ALA A 9 1.08 -15.80 -0.31
N ILE A 10 1.01 -16.60 -1.39
CA ILE A 10 2.06 -16.69 -2.41
C ILE A 10 2.22 -15.37 -3.18
N THR A 11 1.14 -14.80 -3.71
CA THR A 11 1.19 -13.54 -4.49
C THR A 11 1.62 -12.37 -3.62
N ASN A 12 1.24 -12.35 -2.35
CA ASN A 12 1.74 -11.37 -1.39
C ASN A 12 3.23 -11.58 -1.06
N GLY A 13 3.68 -12.84 -0.95
CA GLY A 13 5.08 -13.19 -0.76
C GLY A 13 5.96 -12.78 -1.96
N LEU A 14 5.45 -12.95 -3.18
CA LEU A 14 6.09 -12.43 -4.40
C LEU A 14 6.22 -10.91 -4.36
N HIS A 15 5.19 -10.21 -3.88
CA HIS A 15 5.26 -8.75 -3.73
C HIS A 15 6.27 -8.33 -2.65
N ALA A 16 6.30 -9.01 -1.51
CA ALA A 16 7.30 -8.78 -0.48
C ALA A 16 8.72 -8.98 -1.01
N PHE A 17 8.95 -10.03 -1.80
CA PHE A 17 10.25 -10.28 -2.44
C PHE A 17 10.63 -9.17 -3.44
N ALA A 18 9.70 -8.72 -4.27
CA ALA A 18 9.93 -7.59 -5.18
C ALA A 18 10.29 -6.30 -4.41
N LEU A 19 9.58 -6.00 -3.33
CA LEU A 19 9.86 -4.84 -2.48
C LEU A 19 11.19 -4.97 -1.74
N PHE A 20 11.61 -6.17 -1.35
CA PHE A 20 12.94 -6.39 -0.80
C PHE A 20 14.04 -6.02 -1.81
N ILE A 21 13.87 -6.40 -3.08
CA ILE A 21 14.78 -6.00 -4.16
C ILE A 21 14.77 -4.47 -4.32
N TYR A 22 13.60 -3.83 -4.31
CA TYR A 22 13.50 -2.37 -4.47
C TYR A 22 14.10 -1.62 -3.28
N PHE A 23 13.88 -2.10 -2.05
CA PHE A 23 14.48 -1.56 -0.84
C PHE A 23 16.01 -1.69 -0.86
N THR A 24 16.54 -2.87 -1.15
CA THR A 24 18.00 -3.09 -1.19
C THR A 24 18.65 -2.27 -2.30
N GLY A 25 18.01 -2.16 -3.47
CA GLY A 25 18.42 -1.26 -4.54
C GLY A 25 18.41 0.21 -4.11
N ALA A 26 17.32 0.68 -3.51
CA ALA A 26 17.21 2.05 -3.00
C ALA A 26 18.28 2.35 -1.93
N LEU A 27 18.53 1.42 -1.01
CA LEU A 27 19.55 1.55 0.02
C LEU A 27 20.95 1.64 -0.61
N PHE A 28 21.25 0.80 -1.60
CA PHE A 28 22.51 0.86 -2.33
C PHE A 28 22.72 2.21 -3.03
N HIS A 29 21.70 2.73 -3.71
CA HIS A 29 21.76 4.07 -4.33
C HIS A 29 21.95 5.18 -3.29
N PHE A 30 21.26 5.11 -2.16
CA PHE A 30 21.44 6.05 -1.05
C PHE A 30 22.86 6.03 -0.48
N LEU A 31 23.44 4.84 -0.24
CA LEU A 31 24.83 4.70 0.23
C LEU A 31 25.85 5.26 -0.77
N LYS A 32 25.52 5.22 -2.06
CA LYS A 32 26.27 5.89 -3.13
C LYS A 32 26.00 7.39 -3.27
N LYS A 33 25.17 7.97 -2.39
CA LYS A 33 24.78 9.38 -2.39
C LYS A 33 24.02 9.81 -3.66
N ASP A 34 23.25 8.91 -4.26
CA ASP A 34 22.36 9.24 -5.38
C ASP A 34 21.22 10.16 -4.92
N ALA A 35 21.12 11.35 -5.54
CA ALA A 35 20.13 12.36 -5.19
C ALA A 35 18.68 11.93 -5.43
N HIS A 36 18.45 10.92 -6.27
CA HIS A 36 17.10 10.38 -6.53
C HIS A 36 16.59 9.50 -5.39
N PHE A 37 17.49 8.99 -4.53
CA PHE A 37 17.17 8.10 -3.42
C PHE A 37 17.54 8.74 -2.07
N PRO A 38 16.88 9.83 -1.66
CA PRO A 38 17.03 10.36 -0.31
C PRO A 38 16.51 9.33 0.71
N LEU A 39 16.94 9.48 1.97
CA LEU A 39 16.58 8.56 3.07
C LEU A 39 15.07 8.28 3.15
N LEU A 40 14.22 9.29 2.95
CA LEU A 40 12.77 9.13 2.98
C LEU A 40 12.26 8.17 1.88
N VAL A 41 12.83 8.20 0.68
CA VAL A 41 12.45 7.24 -0.39
C VAL A 41 12.88 5.82 -0.02
N VAL A 42 14.08 5.66 0.55
CA VAL A 42 14.55 4.36 1.06
C VAL A 42 13.61 3.82 2.15
N LEU A 43 13.23 4.69 3.09
CA LEU A 43 12.29 4.35 4.15
C LEU A 43 10.91 3.99 3.61
N ALA A 44 10.42 4.64 2.54
CA ALA A 44 9.16 4.28 1.91
C ALA A 44 9.18 2.84 1.38
N PHE A 45 10.24 2.43 0.66
CA PHE A 45 10.39 1.05 0.21
C PHE A 45 10.55 0.06 1.36
N PHE A 46 11.27 0.45 2.42
CA PHE A 46 11.40 -0.37 3.62
C PHE A 46 10.05 -0.59 4.32
N VAL A 47 9.27 0.47 4.54
CA VAL A 47 7.95 0.36 5.17
C VAL A 47 6.99 -0.47 4.32
N LEU A 48 6.99 -0.28 2.99
CA LEU A 48 6.24 -1.12 2.06
C LEU A 48 6.62 -2.61 2.19
N PHE A 49 7.93 -2.90 2.27
CA PHE A 49 8.41 -4.26 2.46
C PHE A 49 7.90 -4.87 3.78
N ILE A 50 8.01 -4.15 4.90
CA ILE A 50 7.50 -4.62 6.20
C ILE A 50 5.98 -4.83 6.17
N LEU A 51 5.23 -3.90 5.58
CA LEU A 51 3.79 -4.04 5.39
C LEU A 51 3.43 -5.32 4.63
N LYS A 52 4.22 -5.70 3.63
CA LYS A 52 3.97 -6.94 2.87
C LYS A 52 4.38 -8.20 3.61
N ILE A 53 5.42 -8.17 4.42
CA ILE A 53 5.73 -9.28 5.34
C ILE A 53 4.59 -9.49 6.34
N LEU A 54 4.07 -8.42 6.95
CA LEU A 54 2.90 -8.52 7.83
C LEU A 54 1.66 -9.00 7.06
N GLY A 55 1.48 -8.55 5.83
CA GLY A 55 0.43 -9.03 4.93
C GLY A 55 0.52 -10.55 4.69
N VAL A 56 1.72 -11.10 4.45
CA VAL A 56 1.91 -12.54 4.30
C VAL A 56 1.49 -13.25 5.57
N TYR A 57 1.93 -12.75 6.73
CA TYR A 57 1.60 -13.33 8.03
C TYR A 57 0.08 -13.43 8.28
N VAL A 58 -0.66 -12.34 8.07
CA VAL A 58 -2.12 -12.31 8.30
C VAL A 58 -2.91 -13.12 7.26
N HIS A 59 -2.37 -13.33 6.06
CA HIS A 59 -3.02 -14.11 5.01
C HIS A 59 -2.60 -15.58 4.96
N TYR A 60 -1.55 -15.98 5.67
CA TYR A 60 -1.03 -17.35 5.64
C TYR A 60 -1.97 -18.38 6.29
N SER A 61 -2.78 -17.95 7.27
CA SER A 61 -3.71 -18.83 7.98
C SER A 61 -5.01 -18.11 8.27
N THR A 62 -6.14 -18.81 8.15
CA THR A 62 -7.46 -18.27 8.51
C THR A 62 -7.52 -17.86 9.97
N SER A 63 -6.85 -18.59 10.86
CA SER A 63 -6.71 -18.23 12.28
C SER A 63 -5.93 -16.93 12.54
N HIS A 64 -5.18 -16.45 11.55
CA HIS A 64 -4.43 -15.19 11.67
C HIS A 64 -5.21 -13.97 11.20
N LEU A 65 -6.32 -14.16 10.48
CA LEU A 65 -7.20 -13.07 10.07
C LEU A 65 -7.82 -12.36 11.29
N ASP A 66 -7.99 -13.09 12.39
CA ASP A 66 -8.56 -12.62 13.65
C ASP A 66 -7.49 -12.06 14.62
N ILE A 67 -6.24 -11.84 14.20
CA ILE A 67 -5.19 -11.28 15.07
C ILE A 67 -5.27 -9.75 15.04
N PRO A 68 -5.86 -9.08 16.05
CA PRO A 68 -6.13 -7.64 15.98
C PRO A 68 -4.83 -6.84 15.98
N PHE A 69 -3.81 -7.31 16.71
CA PHE A 69 -2.52 -6.62 16.85
C PHE A 69 -1.77 -6.48 15.52
N ALA A 70 -1.81 -7.51 14.66
CA ALA A 70 -1.13 -7.47 13.37
C ALA A 70 -1.79 -6.45 12.44
N TRP A 71 -3.12 -6.39 12.43
CA TRP A 71 -3.86 -5.40 11.65
C TRP A 71 -3.73 -3.98 12.18
N ILE A 72 -3.67 -3.79 13.51
CA ILE A 72 -3.34 -2.50 14.13
C ILE A 72 -1.94 -2.05 13.68
N ALA A 73 -0.95 -2.95 13.72
CA ALA A 73 0.40 -2.65 13.25
C ALA A 73 0.42 -2.27 11.76
N ILE A 74 -0.32 -2.98 10.90
CA ILE A 74 -0.49 -2.64 9.48
C ILE A 74 -1.09 -1.25 9.32
N SER A 75 -2.15 -0.93 10.08
CA SER A 75 -2.79 0.39 10.04
C SER A 75 -1.83 1.52 10.43
N LEU A 76 -1.07 1.36 11.51
CA LEU A 76 -0.08 2.35 11.96
C LEU A 76 1.10 2.49 10.98
N LEU A 77 1.56 1.37 10.40
CA LEU A 77 2.59 1.41 9.36
C LEU A 77 2.09 2.05 8.07
N ALA A 78 0.80 1.94 7.74
CA ALA A 78 0.22 2.68 6.62
C ALA A 78 0.24 4.21 6.87
N VAL A 79 -0.02 4.66 8.10
CA VAL A 79 0.16 6.07 8.48
C VAL A 79 1.62 6.50 8.33
N LEU A 80 2.57 5.69 8.81
CA LEU A 80 3.99 5.97 8.65
C LEU A 80 4.40 6.03 7.17
N LEU A 81 3.91 5.09 6.35
CA LEU A 81 4.16 5.10 4.91
C LEU A 81 3.66 6.39 4.27
N ASN A 82 2.41 6.76 4.56
CA ASN A 82 1.81 8.00 4.05
C ASN A 82 2.66 9.21 4.47
N TYR A 83 3.02 9.32 5.75
CA TYR A 83 3.91 10.36 6.25
C TYR A 83 5.20 10.45 5.44
N VAL A 84 5.91 9.32 5.27
CA VAL A 84 7.18 9.28 4.54
C VAL A 84 7.01 9.68 3.08
N VAL A 85 5.96 9.20 2.40
CA VAL A 85 5.65 9.56 1.00
C VAL A 85 5.44 11.06 0.85
N ILE A 86 4.64 11.65 1.73
CA ILE A 86 4.29 13.08 1.69
C ILE A 86 5.53 13.96 1.94
N GLN A 87 6.39 13.56 2.88
CA GLN A 87 7.65 14.25 3.14
C GLN A 87 8.64 14.07 1.98
N ALA A 88 8.72 12.87 1.38
CA ALA A 88 9.60 12.60 0.26
C ALA A 88 9.25 13.42 -0.99
N LEU A 89 7.96 13.70 -1.19
CA LEU A 89 7.45 14.53 -2.28
C LEU A 89 7.56 16.03 -2.02
N ASP A 90 8.03 16.45 -0.84
CA ASP A 90 8.13 17.85 -0.44
C ASP A 90 6.80 18.61 -0.65
N MET A 91 5.67 18.02 -0.25
CA MET A 91 4.36 18.65 -0.41
C MET A 91 4.22 19.90 0.47
N PRO A 92 3.36 20.89 0.15
CA PRO A 92 3.10 22.03 1.03
C PRO A 92 2.53 21.61 2.39
N ASP A 93 2.83 22.35 3.45
CA ASP A 93 2.45 22.00 4.83
C ASP A 93 0.95 21.72 5.00
N THR A 94 0.08 22.51 4.35
CA THR A 94 -1.37 22.28 4.36
C THR A 94 -1.73 20.89 3.84
N ALA A 95 -1.10 20.44 2.75
CA ALA A 95 -1.32 19.11 2.20
C ALA A 95 -0.76 18.03 3.14
N ARG A 96 0.40 18.28 3.77
CA ARG A 96 0.98 17.35 4.76
C ARG A 96 0.04 17.13 5.94
N VAL A 97 -0.49 18.21 6.50
CA VAL A 97 -1.42 18.18 7.64
C VAL A 97 -2.70 17.45 7.26
N ILE A 98 -3.31 17.77 6.12
CA ILE A 98 -4.55 17.11 5.66
C ILE A 98 -4.33 15.61 5.47
N CYS A 99 -3.28 15.21 4.76
CA CYS A 99 -3.01 13.79 4.51
C CYS A 99 -2.70 13.01 5.80
N LEU A 100 -1.94 13.59 6.74
CA LEU A 100 -1.68 12.98 8.06
C LEU A 100 -2.96 12.86 8.88
N PHE A 101 -3.75 13.93 8.94
CA PHE A 101 -5.03 13.95 9.66
C PHE A 101 -5.96 12.86 9.12
N LEU A 102 -6.15 12.79 7.79
CA LEU A 102 -6.96 11.76 7.17
C LEU A 102 -6.41 10.36 7.45
N SER A 103 -5.09 10.17 7.36
CA SER A 103 -4.46 8.87 7.64
C SER A 103 -4.76 8.40 9.06
N LEU A 104 -4.61 9.30 10.04
CA LEU A 104 -4.91 9.03 11.46
C LEU A 104 -6.40 8.79 11.69
N LEU A 105 -7.27 9.57 11.05
CA LEU A 105 -8.72 9.40 11.14
C LEU A 105 -9.15 8.01 10.64
N PHE A 106 -8.69 7.59 9.47
CA PHE A 106 -9.01 6.26 8.94
C PHE A 106 -8.42 5.14 9.79
N SER A 107 -7.20 5.29 10.31
CA SER A 107 -6.64 4.34 11.25
C SER A 107 -7.43 4.27 12.56
N TYR A 108 -7.91 5.40 13.08
CA TYR A 108 -8.77 5.44 14.25
C TYR A 108 -10.11 4.73 13.99
N LEU A 109 -10.78 5.03 12.87
CA LEU A 109 -12.02 4.37 12.46
C LEU A 109 -11.85 2.86 12.29
N PHE A 110 -10.71 2.41 11.76
CA PHE A 110 -10.36 1.00 11.72
C PHE A 110 -10.26 0.38 13.14
N ILE A 111 -9.56 1.05 14.06
CA ILE A 111 -9.31 0.53 15.41
C ILE A 111 -10.61 0.44 16.24
N ILE A 112 -11.46 1.46 16.21
CA ILE A 112 -12.68 1.46 17.05
C ILE A 112 -13.76 0.50 16.55
N ASN A 113 -13.74 0.15 15.26
CA ASN A 113 -14.70 -0.77 14.66
C ASN A 113 -14.10 -2.17 14.46
N THR A 114 -13.00 -2.52 15.15
CA THR A 114 -12.26 -3.77 14.90
C THR A 114 -13.11 -5.05 15.10
N GLU A 115 -14.24 -4.94 15.80
CA GLU A 115 -15.19 -6.02 16.06
C GLU A 115 -16.38 -6.07 15.08
N GLU A 116 -16.53 -5.07 14.20
CA GLU A 116 -17.62 -5.01 13.22
C GLU A 116 -17.22 -5.64 11.87
N GLY A 117 -18.10 -6.49 11.33
CA GLY A 117 -17.82 -7.37 10.20
C GLY A 117 -17.53 -6.74 8.82
N ASN A 118 -17.13 -7.64 7.92
CA ASN A 118 -17.09 -7.69 6.45
C ASN A 118 -16.43 -6.58 5.61
N PHE A 119 -16.13 -5.37 6.11
CA PHE A 119 -15.43 -4.38 5.27
C PHE A 119 -14.51 -3.40 6.00
N LEU A 120 -14.17 -3.70 7.26
CA LEU A 120 -13.32 -2.89 8.12
C LEU A 120 -11.98 -2.48 7.49
N TYR A 121 -11.32 -3.40 6.78
CA TYR A 121 -10.00 -3.17 6.18
C TYR A 121 -10.01 -2.11 5.07
N ALA A 122 -11.19 -1.75 4.55
CA ALA A 122 -11.34 -0.69 3.57
C ALA A 122 -10.92 0.68 4.13
N TYR A 123 -11.01 0.92 5.44
CA TYR A 123 -10.49 2.16 6.03
C TYR A 123 -8.98 2.33 5.81
N ILE A 124 -8.21 1.24 5.93
CA ILE A 124 -6.76 1.26 5.66
C ILE A 124 -6.51 1.54 4.16
N ALA A 125 -7.26 0.89 3.27
CA ALA A 125 -7.14 1.11 1.82
C ALA A 125 -7.52 2.55 1.42
N LEU A 126 -8.59 3.10 1.98
CA LEU A 126 -9.06 4.48 1.73
C LEU A 126 -8.01 5.51 2.15
N SER A 127 -7.37 5.31 3.30
CA SER A 127 -6.25 6.12 3.78
C SER A 127 -5.11 6.19 2.75
N ILE A 128 -4.67 5.02 2.26
CA ILE A 128 -3.61 4.93 1.24
C ILE A 128 -4.06 5.58 -0.07
N MET A 129 -5.26 5.27 -0.55
CA MET A 129 -5.77 5.79 -1.82
C MET A 129 -5.83 7.32 -1.84
N LEU A 130 -6.34 7.94 -0.78
CA LEU A 130 -6.44 9.41 -0.70
C LEU A 130 -5.07 10.08 -0.73
N VAL A 131 -4.12 9.57 0.06
CA VAL A 131 -2.75 10.10 0.07
C VAL A 131 -2.08 9.89 -1.28
N TYR A 132 -2.29 8.74 -1.93
CA TYR A 132 -1.68 8.43 -3.21
C TYR A 132 -2.31 9.22 -4.38
N LEU A 133 -3.59 9.59 -4.30
CA LEU A 133 -4.21 10.54 -5.21
C LEU A 133 -3.57 11.94 -5.09
N ILE A 134 -3.33 12.39 -3.86
CA ILE A 134 -2.64 13.67 -3.62
C ILE A 134 -1.18 13.57 -4.08
N ALA A 135 -0.50 12.46 -3.80
CA ALA A 135 0.86 12.20 -4.27
C ALA A 135 0.97 12.19 -5.80
N ALA A 136 -0.02 11.64 -6.50
CA ALA A 136 -0.12 11.69 -7.95
C ALA A 136 -0.20 13.13 -8.47
N TYR A 137 -0.93 14.01 -7.79
CA TYR A 137 -1.02 15.43 -8.15
C TYR A 137 0.33 16.16 -8.04
N TYR A 138 1.11 15.85 -7.00
CA TYR A 138 2.42 16.47 -6.73
C TYR A 138 3.61 15.81 -7.42
N SER A 139 3.41 14.70 -8.12
CA SER A 139 4.47 13.95 -8.81
C SER A 139 4.53 14.21 -10.32
N THR A 140 5.65 13.83 -10.92
CA THR A 140 5.95 13.92 -12.35
C THR A 140 5.54 12.65 -13.09
N SER A 141 5.40 12.74 -14.42
CA SER A 141 4.77 11.75 -15.33
C SER A 141 4.78 10.29 -14.86
N LEU A 142 5.94 9.61 -14.82
CA LEU A 142 5.98 8.17 -14.54
C LEU A 142 5.68 7.85 -13.07
N LEU A 143 6.14 8.69 -12.13
CA LEU A 143 5.86 8.52 -10.71
C LEU A 143 4.37 8.72 -10.42
N ARG A 144 3.73 9.69 -11.09
CA ARG A 144 2.29 9.91 -11.06
C ARG A 144 1.53 8.68 -11.54
N VAL A 145 1.95 8.09 -12.67
CA VAL A 145 1.34 6.85 -13.18
C VAL A 145 1.45 5.73 -12.14
N GLY A 146 2.62 5.58 -11.50
CA GLY A 146 2.81 4.61 -10.42
C GLY A 146 1.81 4.79 -9.26
N PHE A 147 1.68 6.02 -8.74
CA PHE A 147 0.71 6.30 -7.67
C PHE A 147 -0.74 6.08 -8.09
N LEU A 148 -1.14 6.53 -9.28
CA LEU A 148 -2.49 6.31 -9.81
C LEU A 148 -2.78 4.81 -10.00
N MET A 149 -1.81 4.03 -10.45
CA MET A 149 -1.97 2.59 -10.56
C MET A 149 -2.17 1.93 -9.20
N THR A 150 -1.46 2.36 -8.16
CA THR A 150 -1.74 1.87 -6.79
C THR A 150 -3.16 2.19 -6.34
N VAL A 151 -3.69 3.38 -6.66
CA VAL A 151 -5.09 3.73 -6.39
C VAL A 151 -6.03 2.79 -7.14
N ILE A 152 -5.82 2.61 -8.45
CA ILE A 152 -6.62 1.70 -9.29
C ILE A 152 -6.60 0.27 -8.75
N SER A 153 -5.46 -0.24 -8.28
CA SER A 153 -5.37 -1.56 -7.66
C SER A 153 -6.32 -1.69 -6.46
N ASN A 154 -6.32 -0.71 -5.57
CA ASN A 154 -7.18 -0.72 -4.38
C ASN A 154 -8.67 -0.58 -4.75
N VAL A 155 -9.00 0.27 -5.73
CA VAL A 155 -10.38 0.40 -6.25
C VAL A 155 -10.85 -0.91 -6.86
N ALA A 156 -10.03 -1.56 -7.69
CA ALA A 156 -10.35 -2.83 -8.33
C ALA A 156 -10.64 -3.92 -7.29
N TRP A 157 -9.80 -4.00 -6.24
CA TRP A 157 -10.02 -4.90 -5.12
C TRP A 157 -11.35 -4.64 -4.39
N MET A 158 -11.59 -3.38 -4.00
CA MET A 158 -12.81 -3.00 -3.28
C MET A 158 -14.07 -3.27 -4.11
N LEU A 159 -14.05 -2.93 -5.41
CA LEU A 159 -15.18 -3.15 -6.30
C LEU A 159 -15.42 -4.62 -6.56
N ALA A 160 -14.38 -5.41 -6.81
CA ALA A 160 -14.51 -6.87 -6.98
C ALA A 160 -15.19 -7.47 -5.75
N ARG A 161 -14.72 -7.11 -4.54
CA ARG A 161 -15.29 -7.60 -3.29
C ARG A 161 -16.76 -7.22 -3.11
N GLN A 162 -17.12 -5.97 -3.39
CA GLN A 162 -18.49 -5.48 -3.23
C GLN A 162 -19.44 -6.09 -4.27
N ILE A 163 -19.03 -6.16 -5.53
CA ILE A 163 -19.82 -6.73 -6.61
C ILE A 163 -20.11 -8.21 -6.34
N GLU A 164 -19.10 -8.99 -5.96
CA GLU A 164 -19.29 -10.41 -5.72
C GLU A 164 -20.18 -10.68 -4.51
N ASN A 165 -19.99 -9.96 -3.40
CA ASN A 165 -20.86 -10.06 -2.22
C ASN A 165 -22.31 -9.66 -2.55
N HIS A 166 -22.50 -8.64 -3.38
CA HIS A 166 -23.83 -8.21 -3.82
C HIS A 166 -24.52 -9.27 -4.68
N LEU A 167 -23.79 -9.88 -5.62
CA LEU A 167 -24.32 -10.92 -6.52
C LEU A 167 -24.67 -12.22 -5.78
N LEU A 168 -23.90 -12.59 -4.76
CA LEU A 168 -24.09 -13.82 -3.98
C LEU A 168 -25.08 -13.65 -2.81
N GLY A 169 -25.36 -12.40 -2.39
CA GLY A 169 -26.22 -12.09 -1.24
C GLY A 169 -25.60 -12.44 0.11
N HIS A 170 -24.35 -12.91 0.14
CA HIS A 170 -23.57 -13.22 1.33
C HIS A 170 -22.08 -12.98 1.05
N GLU A 171 -21.26 -12.99 2.11
CA GLU A 171 -19.82 -12.83 1.95
C GLU A 171 -19.19 -14.09 1.33
N ILE A 172 -18.30 -13.92 0.35
CA ILE A 172 -17.55 -15.06 -0.22
C ILE A 172 -16.65 -15.68 0.84
N SER A 173 -16.61 -17.00 0.93
CA SER A 173 -15.66 -17.70 1.79
C SER A 173 -14.20 -17.38 1.42
N PRO A 174 -13.30 -17.12 2.40
CA PRO A 174 -11.89 -16.82 2.14
C PRO A 174 -11.16 -17.80 1.21
N PHE A 175 -11.62 -19.05 1.12
CA PHE A 175 -11.08 -20.08 0.25
C PHE A 175 -11.25 -19.82 -1.25
N TYR A 176 -12.12 -18.88 -1.65
CA TYR A 176 -12.43 -18.55 -3.05
C TYR A 176 -12.17 -17.06 -3.41
N ARG A 177 -11.55 -16.28 -2.52
CA ARG A 177 -11.29 -14.84 -2.68
C ARG A 177 -10.04 -14.56 -3.52
N TYR A 178 -10.11 -14.80 -4.82
CA TYR A 178 -9.00 -14.55 -5.76
C TYR A 178 -8.82 -13.06 -6.13
N ASP A 179 -9.75 -12.19 -5.72
CA ASP A 179 -9.64 -10.74 -5.85
C ASP A 179 -8.37 -10.19 -5.18
N ASN A 180 -7.92 -10.80 -4.08
CA ASN A 180 -6.68 -10.45 -3.40
C ASN A 180 -5.43 -10.76 -4.25
N ASP A 181 -5.44 -11.85 -5.03
CA ASP A 181 -4.33 -12.22 -5.91
C ASP A 181 -4.18 -11.18 -7.03
N VAL A 182 -5.30 -10.80 -7.66
CA VAL A 182 -5.32 -9.76 -8.70
C VAL A 182 -4.81 -8.44 -8.13
N TYR A 183 -5.29 -8.07 -6.94
CA TYR A 183 -4.81 -6.90 -6.21
C TYR A 183 -3.28 -6.91 -6.02
N HIS A 184 -2.71 -8.02 -5.56
CA HIS A 184 -1.26 -8.15 -5.35
C HIS A 184 -0.46 -8.05 -6.64
N LEU A 185 -0.92 -8.67 -7.73
CA LEU A 185 -0.26 -8.55 -9.03
C LEU A 185 -0.26 -7.10 -9.53
N LEU A 186 -1.38 -6.39 -9.40
CA LEU A 186 -1.45 -4.97 -9.75
C LEU A 186 -0.55 -4.10 -8.85
N LEU A 187 -0.44 -4.43 -7.57
CA LEU A 187 0.50 -3.76 -6.66
C LEU A 187 1.96 -4.00 -7.05
N ILE A 188 2.35 -5.21 -7.45
CA ILE A 188 3.70 -5.51 -7.96
C ILE A 188 4.01 -4.60 -9.16
N ILE A 189 3.10 -4.51 -10.13
CA ILE A 189 3.29 -3.67 -11.32
C ILE A 189 3.39 -2.19 -10.92
N SER A 190 2.48 -1.69 -10.09
CA SER A 190 2.50 -0.27 -9.68
C SER A 190 3.77 0.09 -8.91
N THR A 191 4.22 -0.76 -7.98
CA THR A 191 5.45 -0.52 -7.20
C THR A 191 6.71 -0.64 -8.03
N PHE A 192 6.73 -1.52 -9.04
CA PHE A 192 7.79 -1.54 -10.06
C PHE A 192 7.87 -0.21 -10.82
N ILE A 193 6.73 0.33 -11.25
CA ILE A 193 6.69 1.62 -11.97
C ILE A 193 7.19 2.76 -11.06
N ILE A 194 6.79 2.78 -9.78
CA ILE A 194 7.30 3.76 -8.81
C ILE A 194 8.82 3.64 -8.67
N TYR A 195 9.36 2.43 -8.50
CA TYR A 195 10.81 2.22 -8.42
C TYR A 195 11.54 2.68 -9.68
N LYS A 196 11.03 2.32 -10.87
CA LYS A 196 11.57 2.76 -12.15
C LYS A 196 11.54 4.29 -12.30
N ALA A 197 10.45 4.94 -11.91
CA ALA A 197 10.33 6.38 -11.92
C ALA A 197 11.33 7.05 -10.98
N THR A 198 11.60 6.42 -9.83
CA THR A 198 12.63 6.86 -8.87
C THR A 198 13.99 6.91 -9.53
N LEU A 199 14.41 5.82 -10.19
CA LEU A 199 15.69 5.75 -10.92
C LEU A 199 15.85 6.83 -11.99
N GLN A 200 14.75 7.22 -12.65
CA GLN A 200 14.77 8.13 -13.79
C GLN A 200 14.66 9.61 -13.40
N THR A 201 13.83 9.92 -12.40
CA THR A 201 13.40 11.30 -12.11
C THR A 201 13.40 11.66 -10.63
N GLY A 202 13.61 10.68 -9.74
CA GLY A 202 13.45 10.88 -8.30
C GLY A 202 12.02 11.22 -7.90
N TRP A 203 11.84 11.60 -6.63
CA TRP A 203 10.51 11.91 -6.06
C TRP A 203 10.30 13.40 -5.81
N LYS A 204 11.31 14.25 -5.97
CA LYS A 204 11.17 15.67 -5.67
C LYS A 204 10.20 16.34 -6.64
N ASN A 205 9.30 17.13 -6.06
CA ASN A 205 8.33 17.90 -6.80
C ASN A 205 9.04 18.96 -7.67
N LYS A 206 8.70 19.01 -8.96
CA LYS A 206 9.27 19.99 -9.90
C LYS A 206 8.64 21.38 -9.78
N LYS A 207 7.56 21.52 -9.00
CA LYS A 207 6.83 22.79 -8.76
C LYS A 207 7.35 23.59 -7.55
N SER A 208 8.43 23.16 -6.90
CA SER A 208 9.02 23.84 -5.74
C SER A 208 10.10 24.89 -6.13
N THR A 209 10.07 25.38 -7.36
CA THR A 209 10.89 26.52 -7.85
C THR A 209 9.98 27.65 -8.28
#